data_AF-A0A1S3VVR6-F1
#
_entry.id   AF-A0A1S3VVR6-F1
#
_cell.length_a   1.000
_cell.length_b   1.000
_cell.length_c   1.000
_cell.angle_alpha   90.00
_cell.angle_beta   90.00
_cell.angle_gamma   90.00
#
_symmetry.space_group_name_H-M   'P 1'
#
loop_
_entity.id
_entity.type
_entity.pdbx_description
1 polymer ?
#
loop_
_entity_poly.entity_id
_entity_poly.type
_entity_poly.pdbx_seq_one_letter_code
_entity_poly.pdbx_strand_id
1 'polypeptide(L)'
;MRSSRFSDYEVYSDSAIDEEGSLIHIALMAEAEPVSVEDALRQPVWKNAIVEELNSIERNNTWRLVDLPLGKCSIGVKWVFKKKLNPDGSVSKYKARLVARGFLQKKGIDFDKVFAPVERLETICVVVAIACARRWQIYQLDVKSDLL
;
A
#
# COMPACT_ATOMS: atom_id res chain seq x y z
N MET A 1 -39.23 -44.22 -3.60
CA MET A 1 -38.53 -43.75 -2.38
C MET A 1 -37.90 -42.39 -2.69
N ARG A 2 -38.56 -41.28 -2.31
CA ARG A 2 -38.01 -39.92 -2.46
C ARG A 2 -37.12 -39.65 -1.25
N SER A 3 -35.85 -39.28 -1.52
CA SER A 3 -34.86 -38.99 -0.48
C SER A 3 -35.24 -37.70 0.26
N SER A 4 -35.49 -37.82 1.56
CA SER A 4 -35.88 -36.77 2.50
C SER A 4 -34.67 -36.01 3.06
N ARG A 5 -33.78 -35.51 2.19
CA ARG A 5 -32.50 -34.90 2.60
C ARG A 5 -32.33 -33.40 2.32
N PHE A 6 -33.37 -32.70 1.88
CA PHE A 6 -33.27 -31.28 1.53
C PHE A 6 -34.55 -30.48 1.84
N SER A 7 -35.08 -30.58 3.07
CA SER A 7 -36.25 -29.78 3.50
C SER A 7 -35.90 -28.57 4.38
N ASP A 8 -34.63 -28.37 4.74
CA ASP A 8 -34.27 -27.43 5.80
C ASP A 8 -33.23 -26.42 5.27
N TYR A 9 -33.58 -25.66 4.24
CA TYR A 9 -32.81 -24.48 3.84
C TYR A 9 -33.74 -23.28 3.75
N GLU A 10 -33.46 -22.24 4.53
CA GLU A 10 -34.11 -20.95 4.38
C GLU A 10 -33.45 -20.23 3.20
N VAL A 11 -34.24 -19.99 2.15
CA VAL A 11 -33.82 -19.16 1.01
C VAL A 11 -33.98 -17.71 1.44
N TYR A 12 -32.88 -17.09 1.85
CA TYR A 12 -32.82 -15.64 1.99
C TYR A 12 -32.69 -15.04 0.59
N SER A 13 -33.57 -14.10 0.22
CA SER A 13 -33.42 -13.38 -1.03
C SER A 13 -32.23 -12.43 -0.93
N ASP A 14 -31.26 -12.54 -1.85
CA ASP A 14 -30.08 -11.65 -1.97
C ASP A 14 -30.42 -10.14 -2.05
N SER A 15 -31.70 -9.81 -2.21
CA SER A 15 -32.25 -8.45 -2.34
C SER A 15 -33.00 -7.94 -1.10
N ALA A 16 -33.03 -8.69 0.00
CA ALA A 16 -33.57 -8.18 1.26
C ALA A 16 -32.58 -7.20 1.90
N ILE A 17 -32.90 -5.90 1.89
CA ILE A 17 -32.18 -4.90 2.69
C ILE A 17 -32.77 -4.98 4.11
N ASP A 18 -32.26 -5.89 4.91
CA ASP A 18 -32.50 -5.93 6.34
C ASP A 18 -31.56 -4.94 7.08
N GLU A 19 -31.91 -4.55 8.30
CA GLU A 19 -31.06 -3.66 9.11
C GLU A 19 -29.66 -4.26 9.32
N GLU A 20 -29.57 -5.58 9.37
CA GLU A 20 -28.32 -6.33 9.54
C GLU A 20 -27.45 -6.31 8.28
N GLY A 21 -28.01 -6.55 7.08
CA GLY A 21 -27.32 -6.40 5.79
C GLY A 21 -26.91 -4.96 5.50
N SER A 22 -27.71 -3.98 5.94
CA SER A 22 -27.33 -2.56 5.91
C SER A 22 -26.14 -2.26 6.82
N LEU A 23 -26.14 -2.80 8.04
CA LEU A 23 -25.00 -2.68 8.98
C LEU A 23 -23.74 -3.39 8.45
N ILE A 24 -23.88 -4.57 7.85
CA ILE A 24 -22.77 -5.30 7.21
C ILE A 24 -22.22 -4.51 6.02
N HIS A 25 -23.09 -3.93 5.19
CA HIS A 25 -22.68 -3.07 4.08
C HIS A 25 -21.97 -1.81 4.59
N ILE A 26 -22.50 -1.14 5.62
CA ILE A 26 -21.85 0.02 6.26
C ILE A 26 -20.50 -0.38 6.88
N ALA A 27 -20.40 -1.54 7.53
CA ALA A 27 -19.16 -2.04 8.10
C ALA A 27 -18.12 -2.34 7.00
N LEU A 28 -18.54 -2.98 5.91
CA LEU A 28 -17.69 -3.25 4.75
C LEU A 28 -17.19 -1.94 4.10
N MET A 29 -18.05 -0.93 4.01
CA MET A 29 -17.66 0.40 3.51
C MET A 29 -16.77 1.16 4.49
N ALA A 30 -16.98 1.02 5.80
CA ALA A 30 -16.11 1.59 6.83
C ALA A 30 -14.72 0.94 6.84
N GLU A 31 -14.65 -0.34 6.43
CA GLU A 31 -13.41 -1.06 6.22
C GLU A 31 -12.76 -0.80 4.85
N ALA A 32 -13.40 -0.08 3.94
CA ALA A 32 -12.78 0.23 2.65
C ALA A 32 -11.63 1.25 2.82
N GLU A 33 -10.53 1.01 2.12
CA GLU A 33 -9.44 1.99 2.06
C GLU A 33 -9.91 3.22 1.27
N PRO A 34 -9.64 4.45 1.76
CA PRO A 34 -10.11 5.65 1.09
C PRO A 34 -9.42 5.80 -0.25
N VAL A 35 -10.21 6.03 -1.29
CA VAL A 35 -9.71 6.24 -2.66
C VAL A 35 -9.33 7.71 -2.88
N SER A 36 -10.04 8.61 -2.19
CA SER A 36 -9.83 10.05 -2.27
C SER A 36 -9.26 10.64 -0.98
N VAL A 37 -8.54 11.76 -1.13
CA VAL A 37 -7.94 12.47 0.01
C VAL A 37 -9.04 13.08 0.87
N GLU A 38 -10.12 13.57 0.27
CA GLU A 38 -11.26 14.16 0.97
C GLU A 38 -11.91 13.14 1.92
N ASP A 39 -12.06 11.89 1.47
CA ASP A 39 -12.60 10.80 2.30
C ASP A 39 -11.63 10.38 3.41
N ALA A 40 -10.33 10.31 3.09
CA ALA A 40 -9.30 10.07 4.10
C ALA A 40 -9.29 11.17 5.18
N LEU A 41 -9.46 12.43 4.79
CA LEU A 41 -9.56 13.58 5.71
C LEU A 41 -10.87 13.63 6.50
N ARG A 42 -11.85 12.77 6.24
CA ARG A 42 -13.03 12.64 7.12
C ARG A 42 -12.74 11.76 8.34
N GLN A 43 -11.75 10.87 8.24
CA GLN A 43 -11.43 9.91 9.30
C GLN A 43 -10.12 10.32 10.03
N PRO A 44 -10.11 10.37 11.37
CA PRO A 44 -8.94 10.81 12.13
C PRO A 44 -7.74 9.86 11.96
N VAL A 45 -8.00 8.56 11.79
CA VAL A 45 -6.94 7.54 11.60
C VAL A 45 -6.09 7.81 10.36
N TRP A 46 -6.72 8.23 9.25
CA TRP A 46 -6.03 8.53 8.00
C TRP A 46 -5.37 9.90 8.04
N LYS A 47 -5.94 10.89 8.73
CA LYS A 47 -5.27 12.18 9.02
C LYS A 47 -3.93 11.96 9.73
N ASN A 48 -3.94 11.14 10.78
CA ASN A 48 -2.72 10.85 11.53
C ASN A 48 -1.68 10.17 10.64
N ALA A 49 -2.10 9.23 9.79
CA ALA A 49 -1.21 8.58 8.84
C ALA A 49 -0.60 9.56 7.81
N ILE A 50 -1.37 10.55 7.32
CA ILE A 50 -0.88 11.62 6.44
C ILE A 50 0.16 12.48 7.14
N VAL A 51 -0.13 12.89 8.38
CA VAL A 51 0.79 13.71 9.18
C VAL A 51 2.09 12.97 9.48
N GLU A 52 2.02 11.68 9.83
CA GLU A 52 3.20 10.84 10.02
C GLU A 52 4.10 10.79 8.77
N GLU A 53 3.50 10.63 7.59
CA GLU A 53 4.23 10.61 6.32
C GLU A 53 4.89 11.97 6.03
N LEU A 54 4.14 13.08 6.14
CA LEU A 54 4.67 14.43 5.94
C LEU A 54 5.83 14.72 6.89
N ASN A 55 5.67 14.40 8.18
CA ASN A 55 6.73 14.56 9.18
C ASN A 55 7.96 13.70 8.85
N SER A 56 7.79 12.53 8.21
CA SER A 56 8.93 11.71 7.77
C SER A 56 9.68 12.36 6.61
N ILE A 57 8.95 12.90 5.63
CA ILE A 57 9.51 13.58 4.46
C ILE A 57 10.26 14.85 4.89
N GLU A 58 9.72 15.61 5.85
CA GLU A 58 10.42 16.75 6.45
C GLU A 58 11.68 16.35 7.20
N ARG A 59 11.62 15.30 8.03
CA ARG A 59 12.79 14.80 8.79
C ARG A 59 13.94 14.35 7.88
N ASN A 60 13.63 13.77 6.74
CA ASN A 60 14.63 13.24 5.83
C ASN A 60 15.38 14.34 5.05
N ASN A 61 14.89 15.59 5.06
CA ASN A 61 15.52 16.74 4.38
C ASN A 61 15.82 16.49 2.89
N THR A 62 15.01 15.68 2.21
CA THR A 62 15.24 15.25 0.82
C THR A 62 14.54 16.10 -0.22
N TRP A 63 13.72 17.06 0.20
CA TRP A 63 12.97 17.94 -0.69
C TRP A 63 13.22 19.41 -0.36
N ARG A 64 13.01 20.26 -1.36
CA ARG A 64 12.98 21.72 -1.23
C ARG A 64 11.89 22.25 -2.13
N LEU A 65 11.11 23.20 -1.63
CA LEU A 65 10.17 23.94 -2.47
C LEU A 65 10.97 24.82 -3.45
N VAL A 66 10.73 24.64 -4.74
CA VAL A 66 11.36 25.41 -5.82
C VAL A 66 10.30 25.85 -6.82
N ASP A 67 10.52 27.00 -7.46
CA ASP A 67 9.68 27.42 -8.58
C ASP A 67 9.84 26.45 -9.75
N LEU A 68 8.77 26.28 -10.54
CA LEU A 68 8.80 25.40 -11.70
C LEU A 68 9.78 25.98 -12.74
N PRO A 69 10.90 25.29 -13.06
CA PRO A 69 11.85 25.78 -14.03
C PRO A 69 11.25 25.89 -15.44
N LEU A 70 11.69 26.89 -16.18
CA LEU A 70 11.23 27.17 -17.54
C LEU A 70 11.38 25.92 -18.43
N GLY A 71 10.31 25.55 -19.13
CA GLY A 71 10.29 24.41 -20.05
C GLY A 71 10.15 23.04 -19.41
N LYS A 72 9.89 22.95 -18.10
CA LYS A 72 9.56 21.68 -17.41
C LYS A 72 8.08 21.62 -17.06
N CYS A 73 7.54 20.41 -17.02
CA CYS A 73 6.18 20.15 -16.55
C CYS A 73 6.23 19.69 -15.09
N SER A 74 5.31 20.18 -14.26
CA SER A 74 5.18 19.67 -12.90
C SER A 74 4.69 18.22 -12.92
N ILE A 75 5.31 17.37 -12.11
CA ILE A 75 4.84 16.00 -11.90
C ILE A 75 3.84 16.02 -10.75
N GLY A 76 2.61 15.62 -11.04
CA GLY A 76 1.59 15.46 -10.00
C GLY A 76 1.97 14.36 -9.01
N VAL A 77 1.60 14.55 -7.75
CA VAL A 77 1.66 13.53 -6.70
C VAL A 77 0.27 12.94 -6.45
N LYS A 78 0.21 11.78 -5.81
CA LYS A 78 -1.02 11.12 -5.37
C LYS A 78 -0.80 10.47 -4.01
N TRP A 79 -1.83 10.53 -3.16
CA TRP A 79 -1.86 9.79 -1.91
C TRP A 79 -2.27 8.33 -2.14
N VAL A 80 -1.56 7.42 -1.50
CA VAL A 80 -1.87 5.99 -1.47
C VAL A 80 -2.10 5.58 -0.02
N PHE A 81 -3.29 5.08 0.27
CA PHE A 81 -3.69 4.62 1.59
C PHE A 81 -3.67 3.10 1.62
N LYS A 82 -3.18 2.53 2.73
CA LYS A 82 -3.17 1.09 2.93
C LYS A 82 -3.32 0.73 4.40
N LYS A 83 -4.22 -0.20 4.71
CA LYS A 83 -4.31 -0.86 6.01
C LYS A 83 -3.33 -2.02 6.04
N LYS A 84 -2.48 -2.05 7.06
CA LYS A 84 -1.66 -3.22 7.36
C LYS A 84 -2.40 -4.08 8.37
N LEU A 85 -2.63 -5.33 8.02
CA LEU A 85 -3.25 -6.32 8.91
C LEU A 85 -2.16 -7.16 9.57
N ASN A 86 -2.41 -7.55 10.82
CA ASN A 86 -1.65 -8.58 11.52
C ASN A 86 -2.06 -9.98 11.01
N PRO A 87 -1.29 -11.04 11.34
CA PRO A 87 -1.63 -12.42 10.94
C PRO A 87 -3.00 -12.89 11.46
N ASP A 88 -3.47 -12.32 12.55
CA ASP A 88 -4.79 -12.59 13.15
C ASP A 88 -5.94 -11.80 12.48
N GLY A 89 -5.64 -10.99 11.46
CA GLY A 89 -6.61 -10.15 10.76
C GLY A 89 -6.89 -8.80 11.42
N SER A 90 -6.33 -8.51 12.59
CA SER A 90 -6.50 -7.21 13.26
C SER A 90 -5.71 -6.10 12.54
N VAL A 91 -6.18 -4.85 12.63
CA VAL A 91 -5.46 -3.71 12.02
C VAL A 91 -4.22 -3.38 12.82
N SER A 92 -3.05 -3.63 12.23
CA SER A 92 -1.75 -3.30 12.82
C SER A 92 -1.40 -1.81 12.69
N LYS A 93 -1.63 -1.22 11.52
CA LYS A 93 -1.29 0.18 11.22
C LYS A 93 -2.03 0.70 9.98
N TYR A 94 -2.45 1.95 10.04
CA TYR A 94 -2.86 2.73 8.88
C TYR A 94 -1.64 3.39 8.26
N LYS A 95 -1.41 3.18 6.96
CA LYS A 95 -0.27 3.76 6.24
C LYS A 95 -0.76 4.63 5.10
N ALA A 96 -0.37 5.90 5.12
CA ALA A 96 -0.47 6.80 3.98
C ALA A 96 0.90 6.92 3.33
N ARG A 97 0.94 7.12 2.02
CA ARG A 97 2.17 7.45 1.27
C ARG A 97 1.90 8.53 0.26
N LEU A 98 2.82 9.48 0.15
CA LEU A 98 2.81 10.46 -0.91
C LEU A 98 3.69 9.97 -2.06
N VAL A 99 3.10 9.70 -3.22
CA VAL A 99 3.80 9.08 -4.35
C VAL A 99 3.73 9.97 -5.58
N ALA A 100 4.86 10.25 -6.20
CA ALA A 100 4.89 10.91 -7.50
C ALA A 100 4.25 10.03 -8.57
N ARG A 101 3.55 10.62 -9.54
CA ARG A 101 3.00 9.90 -10.69
C ARG A 101 4.12 9.48 -11.63
N GLY A 102 4.85 8.43 -11.24
CA GLY A 102 6.07 7.96 -11.91
C GLY A 102 5.89 7.62 -13.39
N PHE A 103 4.69 7.23 -13.82
CA PHE A 103 4.38 6.98 -15.24
C PHE A 103 4.47 8.24 -16.11
N LEU A 104 4.47 9.43 -15.52
CA LEU A 104 4.68 10.70 -16.21
C LEU A 104 6.18 11.10 -16.26
N GLN A 105 7.06 10.40 -15.52
CA GLN A 105 8.48 10.73 -15.46
C GLN A 105 9.21 10.24 -16.71
N LYS A 106 10.09 11.10 -17.24
CA LYS A 106 10.96 10.79 -18.37
C LYS A 106 12.42 10.72 -17.92
N LYS A 107 13.07 9.60 -18.21
CA LYS A 107 14.52 9.42 -17.97
C LYS A 107 15.31 10.51 -18.72
N GLY A 108 16.26 11.14 -18.03
CA GLY A 108 17.08 12.24 -18.57
C GLY A 108 16.39 13.61 -18.59
N ILE A 109 15.13 13.70 -18.13
CA ILE A 109 14.41 14.96 -17.93
C ILE A 109 14.05 15.14 -16.46
N ASP A 110 13.45 14.10 -15.86
CA ASP A 110 12.92 14.12 -14.48
C ASP A 110 13.79 13.31 -13.51
N PHE A 111 14.56 12.34 -14.02
CA PHE A 111 15.54 11.60 -13.24
C PHE A 111 16.69 11.09 -14.11
N ASP A 112 17.90 11.14 -13.57
CA ASP A 112 19.12 10.66 -14.25
C ASP A 112 19.58 9.28 -13.75
N LYS A 113 19.20 8.91 -12.53
CA LYS A 113 19.57 7.65 -11.87
C LYS A 113 18.34 6.99 -11.26
N VAL A 114 18.28 5.65 -11.35
CA VAL A 114 17.30 4.83 -10.65
C VAL A 114 17.93 4.41 -9.33
N PHE A 115 17.39 4.84 -8.20
CA PHE A 115 17.97 4.59 -6.87
C PHE A 115 17.62 3.20 -6.29
N ALA A 116 16.72 2.46 -6.92
CA ALA A 116 16.45 1.07 -6.54
C ALA A 116 17.30 0.12 -7.40
N PRO A 117 18.33 -0.56 -6.84
CA PRO A 117 18.88 -1.73 -7.48
C PRO A 117 17.77 -2.79 -7.50
N VAL A 118 17.15 -3.01 -8.66
CA VAL A 118 16.30 -4.17 -8.84
C VAL A 118 17.23 -5.36 -8.99
N GLU A 119 17.54 -6.00 -7.88
CA GLU A 119 18.25 -7.26 -7.86
C GLU A 119 17.39 -8.29 -8.61
N ARG A 120 17.96 -8.82 -9.70
CA ARG A 120 17.28 -9.87 -10.44
C ARG A 120 17.27 -11.15 -9.61
N LEU A 121 16.16 -11.87 -9.66
CA LEU A 121 16.01 -13.14 -8.95
C LEU A 121 17.13 -14.12 -9.33
N GLU A 122 17.57 -14.11 -10.59
CA GLU A 122 18.69 -14.94 -11.04
C GLU A 122 19.98 -14.67 -10.24
N THR A 123 20.29 -13.40 -9.96
CA THR A 123 21.47 -13.03 -9.17
C THR A 123 21.36 -13.55 -7.74
N ILE A 124 20.18 -13.41 -7.12
CA ILE A 124 19.92 -13.91 -5.77
C ILE A 124 20.10 -15.43 -5.72
N CYS A 125 19.53 -16.16 -6.69
CA CYS A 125 19.68 -17.62 -6.78
C CYS A 125 21.13 -18.06 -6.94
N VAL A 126 21.94 -17.35 -7.74
CA VAL A 126 23.37 -17.66 -7.90
C VAL A 126 24.13 -17.47 -6.58
N VAL A 127 23.88 -16.37 -5.87
CA VAL A 127 24.52 -16.10 -4.56
C VAL A 127 24.15 -17.19 -3.55
N VAL A 128 22.87 -17.58 -3.47
CA VAL A 128 22.41 -18.66 -2.60
C VAL A 128 23.05 -20.00 -2.99
N ALA A 129 23.12 -20.33 -4.29
CA ALA A 129 23.74 -21.56 -4.76
C ALA A 129 25.22 -21.66 -4.37
N ILE A 130 25.97 -20.56 -4.50
CA ILE A 130 27.37 -20.48 -4.08
C ILE A 130 27.51 -20.65 -2.56
N ALA A 131 26.65 -19.98 -1.78
CA ALA A 131 26.66 -20.10 -0.33
C ALA A 131 26.35 -21.53 0.12
N CYS A 132 25.37 -22.20 -0.49
CA CYS A 132 25.07 -23.61 -0.23
C CYS A 132 26.26 -24.52 -0.58
N ALA A 133 26.86 -24.34 -1.77
CA ALA A 133 28.02 -25.12 -2.22
C ALA A 133 29.22 -24.98 -1.27
N ARG A 134 29.40 -23.80 -0.66
CA ARG A 134 30.49 -23.48 0.27
C ARG A 134 30.11 -23.65 1.75
N ARG A 135 28.89 -24.12 2.04
CA ARG A 135 28.32 -24.23 3.40
C ARG A 135 28.40 -22.93 4.21
N TRP A 136 28.21 -21.79 3.54
CA TRP A 136 28.16 -20.49 4.19
C TRP A 136 26.80 -20.27 4.85
N GLN A 137 26.82 -19.57 6.00
CA GLN A 137 25.59 -19.11 6.61
C GLN A 137 25.08 -17.86 5.88
N ILE A 138 23.78 -17.86 5.57
CA ILE A 138 23.10 -16.72 4.94
C ILE A 138 22.23 -16.08 6.02
N TYR A 139 22.37 -14.77 6.21
CA TYR A 139 21.51 -13.99 7.06
C TYR A 139 20.75 -12.98 6.20
N GLN A 140 19.43 -12.92 6.38
CA GLN A 140 18.59 -11.92 5.73
C GLN A 140 18.39 -10.75 6.68
N LEU A 141 18.75 -9.55 6.23
CA LEU A 141 18.51 -8.31 6.96
C LEU A 141 17.54 -7.45 6.15
N ASP A 142 16.33 -7.27 6.67
CA ASP A 142 15.39 -6.26 6.14
C ASP A 142 15.74 -4.92 6.78
N VAL A 143 16.46 -4.09 6.04
CA VAL A 143 16.77 -2.73 6.50
C VAL A 143 15.56 -1.86 6.20
N LYS A 144 14.98 -1.25 7.23
CA LYS A 144 14.06 -0.11 7.04
C LYS A 144 14.86 1.07 6.48
N SER A 145 15.07 1.06 5.18
CA SER A 145 15.53 2.22 4.44
C SER A 145 14.32 3.10 4.19
N ASP A 146 14.25 4.23 4.88
CA ASP A 146 13.35 5.31 4.47
C ASP A 146 13.96 5.92 3.19
N LEU A 147 13.67 5.32 2.02
CA LEU A 147 14.10 5.81 0.69
C LEU A 147 13.31 7.07 0.25
N LEU A 148 12.94 7.92 1.19
CA LEU A 148 12.36 9.22 0.90
C LEU A 148 13.32 10.31 1.30
#